data_AF-A0A9Q4HAM5-F1
#
_entry.id   AF-A0A9Q4HAM5-F1
#
_cell.length_a   1.000
_cell.length_b   1.000
_cell.length_c   1.000
_cell.angle_alpha   90.00
_cell.angle_beta   90.00
_cell.angle_gamma   90.00
#
_symmetry.space_group_name_H-M   'P 1'
#
loop_
_entity.id
_entity.type
_entity.pdbx_description
1 polymer ?
#
loop_
_entity_poly.entity_id
_entity_poly.type
_entity_poly.pdbx_seq_one_letter_code
_entity_poly.pdbx_strand_id
1 'polypeptide(L)' 'MPGIDPAIVVHEIKTYPDAKPVRQHLCQIHPQKAAAIKAEVEKLLKAGFIYPIPLMDWVSNIVPVNKKQGTIRI' A
#
# COMPACT_ATOMS: atom_id res chain seq x y z
N MET A 1 -3.54 4.30 -16.10
CA MET A 1 -4.63 5.28 -16.03
C MET A 1 -4.06 6.53 -15.41
N PRO A 2 -4.12 7.68 -16.07
CA PRO A 2 -3.84 8.95 -15.40
C PRO A 2 -4.90 9.13 -14.31
N GLY A 3 -4.45 9.35 -13.07
CA GLY A 3 -5.35 9.74 -11.96
C GLY A 3 -5.91 11.15 -12.18
N ILE A 4 -6.87 11.55 -11.35
CA ILE A 4 -7.30 12.95 -11.26
C ILE A 4 -6.21 13.70 -10.50
N ASP A 5 -5.84 14.88 -10.99
CA ASP A 5 -4.84 15.73 -10.34
C ASP A 5 -5.32 16.08 -8.91
N PRO A 6 -4.52 15.83 -7.86
CA PRO A 6 -4.84 16.21 -6.49
C PRO A 6 -5.14 17.71 -6.33
N ALA A 7 -4.60 18.58 -7.21
CA ALA A 7 -4.92 20.00 -7.21
C ALA A 7 -6.40 20.29 -7.58
N ILE A 8 -7.07 19.37 -8.26
CA ILE A 8 -8.49 19.50 -8.64
C ILE A 8 -9.38 19.07 -7.48
N VAL A 9 -9.14 17.88 -6.92
CA VAL A 9 -9.93 17.34 -5.82
C VAL A 9 -9.16 16.27 -5.06
N VAL A 10 -9.21 16.35 -3.73
CA VAL A 10 -8.73 15.30 -2.82
C VAL A 10 -9.87 14.87 -1.93
N HIS A 11 -9.99 13.56 -1.72
CA HIS A 11 -10.92 13.02 -0.73
C HIS A 11 -10.24 12.99 0.65
N GLU A 12 -10.88 13.62 1.63
CA GLU A 12 -10.47 13.55 3.03
C GLU A 12 -11.31 12.51 3.78
N ILE A 13 -10.63 11.53 4.38
CA ILE A 13 -11.28 10.51 5.22
C ILE A 13 -11.28 11.03 6.66
N LYS A 14 -12.46 11.37 7.18
CA LYS A 14 -12.62 11.79 8.57
C LYS A 14 -12.48 10.60 9.51
N THR A 15 -11.60 10.72 10.51
CA THR A 15 -11.43 9.74 11.59
C THR A 15 -12.18 10.17 12.85
N TYR A 16 -12.36 9.25 13.79
CA TYR A 16 -12.89 9.60 15.11
C TYR A 16 -11.93 10.55 15.85
N PRO A 17 -12.45 11.48 16.68
CA PRO A 17 -11.61 12.44 17.42
C PRO A 17 -10.54 11.77 18.30
N ASP A 18 -10.86 10.62 18.89
CA ASP A 18 -9.98 9.88 19.79
C ASP A 18 -9.18 8.76 19.10
N ALA A 19 -9.24 8.69 17.76
CA ALA A 19 -8.53 7.66 17.01
C ALA A 19 -7.02 7.84 17.14
N LYS A 20 -6.33 6.80 17.61
CA LYS A 20 -4.87 6.77 17.73
C LYS A 20 -4.26 6.06 16.53
N PRO A 21 -3.14 6.56 15.97
CA PRO A 21 -2.40 5.83 14.95
C PRO A 21 -1.91 4.50 15.51
N VAL A 22 -2.03 3.42 14.73
CA VAL A 22 -1.59 2.08 15.12
C VAL A 22 -0.48 1.63 14.18
N ARG A 23 0.67 1.30 14.75
CA ARG A 23 1.76 0.63 14.04
C ARG A 23 1.61 -0.87 14.19
N GLN A 24 1.08 -1.53 13.16
CA GLN A 24 0.97 -2.98 13.17
C GLN A 24 2.35 -3.64 13.12
N HIS A 25 2.50 -4.76 13.84
CA HIS A 25 3.70 -5.58 13.75
C HIS A 25 3.82 -6.18 12.34
N LEU A 26 5.00 -6.11 11.73
CA LEU A 26 5.23 -6.60 10.38
C LEU A 26 4.93 -8.10 10.28
N CYS A 27 4.05 -8.47 9.36
CA CYS A 27 3.76 -9.87 9.09
C CYS A 27 4.96 -10.52 8.38
N GLN A 28 5.36 -11.71 8.84
CA GLN A 28 6.39 -12.49 8.15
C GLN A 28 5.88 -12.98 6.80
N ILE A 29 6.58 -12.60 5.73
CA ILE A 29 6.26 -12.99 4.36
C ILE A 29 7.16 -14.15 3.97
N HIS A 30 6.56 -15.21 3.41
CA HIS A 30 7.34 -16.34 2.88
C HIS A 30 8.27 -15.86 1.74
N PRO A 31 9.56 -16.23 1.71
CA PRO A 31 10.53 -15.72 0.73
C PRO A 31 10.09 -15.88 -0.74
N GLN A 32 9.42 -16.99 -1.06
CA GLN A 32 8.87 -17.24 -2.41
C GLN A 32 7.87 -16.17 -2.87
N LYS A 33 7.13 -15.55 -1.95
CA LYS A 33 6.16 -14.48 -2.27
C LYS A 33 6.80 -13.09 -2.25
N ALA A 34 7.91 -12.91 -1.53
CA ALA A 34 8.56 -11.62 -1.37
C ALA A 34 9.00 -11.00 -2.70
N ALA A 35 9.53 -11.81 -3.64
CA ALA A 35 9.94 -11.33 -4.96
C ALA A 35 8.76 -10.79 -5.78
N ALA A 36 7.65 -11.52 -5.80
CA ALA A 36 6.43 -11.11 -6.52
C ALA A 36 5.76 -9.89 -5.87
N ILE A 37 5.82 -9.77 -4.54
CA ILE A 37 5.33 -8.59 -3.82
C ILE A 37 6.16 -7.36 -4.18
N LYS A 38 7.50 -7.49 -4.17
CA LYS A 38 8.41 -6.41 -4.54
C LYS A 38 8.13 -5.91 -5.96
N ALA A 39 7.92 -6.83 -6.91
CA ALA A 39 7.62 -6.48 -8.30
C ALA A 39 6.31 -5.69 -8.44
N GLU A 40 5.25 -6.05 -7.71
CA GLU A 40 3.97 -5.33 -7.77
C GLU A 40 4.08 -3.96 -7.08
N VAL A 41 4.79 -3.85 -5.94
CA VAL A 41 5.06 -2.55 -5.29
C VAL A 41 5.85 -1.62 -6.21
N GLU A 42 6.89 -2.12 -6.88
CA GLU A 42 7.68 -1.32 -7.82
C GLU A 42 6.85 -0.85 -9.01
N LYS A 43 5.93 -1.69 -9.49
CA LYS A 43 4.98 -1.32 -10.54
C LYS A 43 4.02 -0.21 -10.09
N LEU A 44 3.48 -0.29 -8.87
CA LEU A 44 2.61 0.76 -8.30
C LEU A 44 3.38 2.08 -8.12
N LEU A 45 4.64 2.01 -7.71
CA LEU A 45 5.52 3.16 -7.53
C LEU A 45 5.85 3.82 -8.88
N LYS A 46 6.20 3.02 -9.90
CA LYS A 46 6.41 3.52 -11.28
C LYS A 46 5.16 4.14 -11.89
N ALA A 47 3.98 3.63 -11.53
CA ALA A 47 2.71 4.19 -11.96
C ALA A 47 2.32 5.47 -11.21
N GLY A 48 3.03 5.84 -10.15
CA GLY A 48 2.72 7.01 -9.31
C GLY A 48 1.49 6.82 -8.42
N PHE A 49 1.03 5.58 -8.21
CA PHE A 49 -0.10 5.31 -7.30
C PHE A 49 0.29 5.35 -5.83
N ILE A 50 1.56 5.07 -5.52
CA ILE A 50 2.12 5.12 -4.17
C ILE A 50 3.42 5.93 -4.19
N TYR A 51 3.80 6.45 -3.02
CA TYR A 51 5.03 7.21 -2.82
C TYR A 51 5.65 6.87 -1.47
N PRO A 52 6.99 7.00 -1.31
CA PRO A 52 7.65 6.73 -0.04
C PRO A 52 7.34 7.83 0.99
N ILE A 53 7.11 7.42 2.25
CA ILE A 53 6.92 8.34 3.37
C ILE A 53 7.94 7.99 4.47
N PRO A 54 8.84 8.92 4.86
CA PRO A 54 10.01 8.60 5.68
C PRO A 54 9.69 8.40 7.18
N LEU A 55 8.67 9.07 7.71
CA LEU A 55 8.30 9.00 9.12
C LEU A 55 6.77 8.84 9.22
N MET A 56 6.33 7.73 9.82
CA MET A 56 4.90 7.41 9.98
C MET A 56 4.64 6.81 11.34
N ASP A 57 3.65 7.35 12.04
CA ASP A 57 3.20 6.85 13.35
C ASP A 57 2.29 5.62 13.22
N TRP A 58 1.82 5.33 12.00
CA TRP A 58 0.95 4.20 11.68
C TRP A 58 1.54 3.38 10.53
N VAL A 59 1.32 2.06 10.58
CA VAL A 59 1.71 1.11 9.52
C VAL A 59 0.66 0.01 9.47
N SER A 60 0.20 -0.32 8.27
CA SER A 60 -0.64 -1.49 8.00
C SER A 60 0.15 -2.56 7.25
N ASN A 61 -0.13 -3.82 7.53
CA ASN A 61 0.50 -4.94 6.84
C ASN A 61 -0.05 -5.11 5.41
N ILE A 62 0.83 -5.55 4.50
CA ILE A 62 0.44 -5.97 3.15
C ILE A 62 -0.18 -7.37 3.21
N VAL A 63 -1.33 -7.55 2.54
CA VAL A 63 -2.03 -8.83 2.44
C VAL A 63 -1.99 -9.31 0.98
N PRO A 64 -0.98 -10.10 0.59
CA PRO A 64 -0.84 -10.55 -0.80
C PRO A 64 -1.84 -11.65 -1.14
N VAL A 65 -2.57 -11.49 -2.24
CA VAL A 65 -3.56 -12.47 -2.73
C VAL A 65 -3.17 -12.99 -4.11
N ASN A 66 -3.18 -14.31 -4.28
CA ASN A 66 -2.91 -14.94 -5.58
C ASN A 66 -4.12 -14.80 -6.51
N LYS A 67 -3.90 -14.28 -7.73
CA LYS A 67 -4.90 -14.32 -8.81
C LYS A 67 -4.91 -15.71 -9.47
N LYS A 68 -6.02 -16.04 -10.13
CA LYS A 68 -6.14 -17.23 -11.01
C LYS A 68 -5.04 -17.32 -12.08
N GLN A 69 -4.52 -16.17 -12.53
CA GLN A 69 -3.48 -16.08 -13.56
C GLN A 69 -2.04 -16.20 -13.01
N GLY A 70 -1.87 -16.56 -11.73
CA GLY A 70 -0.54 -16.73 -11.12
C GLY A 70 0.17 -15.42 -10.72
N THR A 71 -0.46 -14.26 -10.93
CA THR A 71 0.04 -12.96 -10.44
C THR A 71 -0.45 -12.68 -9.03
N ILE A 72 0.30 -11.88 -8.26
CA ILE A 72 -0.12 -11.41 -6.94
C ILE A 72 -0.89 -10.10 -7.09
N ARG A 73 -1.93 -9.91 -6.26
CA ARG A 73 -2.52 -8.61 -5.95
C ARG A 73 -2.05 -8.17 -4.57
N ILE A 74 -1.66 -6.91 -4.49
CA ILE A 74 -1.49 -6.16 -3.25
C ILE A 74 -2.60 -5.12 -3.23
#